data_AF-A0A845GK74-F1
#
_entry.id   AF-A0A845GK74-F1
#
_cell.length_a   1.000
_cell.length_b   1.000
_cell.length_c   1.000
_cell.angle_alpha   90.00
_cell.angle_beta   90.00
_cell.angle_gamma   90.00
#
_symmetry.space_group_name_H-M   'P 1'
#
loop_
_entity.id
_entity.type
_entity.pdbx_description
1 polymer ?
#
loop_
_entity_poly.entity_id
_entity_poly.type
_entity_poly.pdbx_seq_one_letter_code
_entity_poly.pdbx_strand_id
1 'polypeptide(L)' 'MRLRENTRLAIAIQHAILIDATVGAAHAWAYLSALDVPQSTILRVLSSTGRRRASDPQAARQVTTG' A
#
# COMPACT_ATOMS: atom_id res chain seq x y z
N MET A 1 -30.22 -14.62 0.63
CA MET A 1 -29.70 -13.60 -0.30
C MET A 1 -28.50 -12.80 0.24
N ARG A 2 -28.31 -12.66 1.56
CA ARG A 2 -27.21 -11.88 2.19
C ARG A 2 -25.78 -12.38 1.94
N LEU A 3 -25.56 -13.69 1.76
CA LEU A 3 -24.21 -14.24 1.56
C LEU A 3 -23.55 -13.74 0.25
N ARG A 4 -24.30 -13.71 -0.85
CA ARG A 4 -23.81 -13.24 -2.16
C ARG A 4 -23.50 -11.75 -2.16
N GLU A 5 -24.24 -10.98 -1.37
CA GLU A 5 -24.07 -9.55 -1.19
C GLU A 5 -22.79 -9.24 -0.38
N ASN A 6 -22.55 -9.99 0.71
CA ASN A 6 -21.31 -9.94 1.47
C ASN A 6 -20.09 -10.31 0.60
N THR A 7 -20.21 -11.28 -0.31
CA THR A 7 -19.13 -11.63 -1.24
C THR A 7 -18.83 -10.49 -2.22
N ARG A 8 -19.86 -9.86 -2.79
CA ARG A 8 -19.67 -8.71 -3.71
C ARG A 8 -19.03 -7.52 -3.00
N LEU A 9 -19.46 -7.22 -1.78
CA LEU A 9 -18.87 -6.16 -0.96
C LEU A 9 -17.40 -6.46 -0.64
N ALA A 10 -17.08 -7.69 -0.24
CA ALA A 10 -15.71 -8.10 0.04
C ALA A 10 -14.80 -7.94 -1.19
N ILE A 11 -15.27 -8.32 -2.38
CA ILE A 11 -14.54 -8.13 -3.65
C ILE A 11 -14.34 -6.64 -3.93
N ALA A 12 -15.36 -5.81 -3.75
CA ALA A 12 -15.26 -4.37 -3.96
C ALA A 12 -14.25 -3.71 -3.02
N ILE A 13 -14.26 -4.09 -1.73
CA ILE A 13 -13.27 -3.63 -0.73
C ILE A 13 -11.87 -4.07 -1.13
N GLN A 14 -11.69 -5.34 -1.52
CA GLN A 14 -10.39 -5.85 -1.95
C GLN A 14 -9.85 -5.10 -3.18
N HIS A 15 -10.71 -4.80 -4.15
CA HIS A 15 -10.34 -3.98 -5.30
C HIS A 15 -9.98 -2.54 -4.91
N ALA A 16 -10.74 -1.92 -4.01
CA ALA A 16 -10.45 -0.57 -3.54
C ALA A 16 -9.06 -0.48 -2.86
N ILE A 17 -8.69 -1.49 -2.05
CA ILE A 17 -7.37 -1.58 -1.42
C ILE A 17 -6.25 -1.69 -2.48
N LEU A 18 -6.46 -2.50 -3.52
CA LEU A 18 -5.48 -2.63 -4.61
C LEU A 18 -5.34 -1.33 -5.41
N ILE A 19 -6.45 -0.65 -5.68
CA ILE A 19 -6.44 0.65 -6.35
C ILE A 19 -5.69 1.69 -5.50
N ASP A 20 -5.99 1.82 -4.21
CA ASP A 20 -5.29 2.75 -3.32
C ASP A 20 -3.77 2.50 -3.29
N ALA A 21 -3.35 1.24 -3.15
CA ALA A 21 -1.95 0.87 -3.12
C ALA A 21 -1.23 1.20 -4.45
N THR A 22 -1.87 0.93 -5.58
CA THR A 22 -1.30 1.19 -6.91
C THR A 22 -1.26 2.68 -7.25
N VAL A 23 -2.34 3.40 -6.95
CA VAL A 23 -2.42 4.86 -7.14
C VAL A 23 -1.38 5.57 -6.28
N GLY A 24 -1.21 5.18 -5.02
CA GLY A 24 -0.19 5.75 -4.13
C GLY A 24 1.23 5.53 -4.66
N ALA A 25 1.53 4.33 -5.15
CA ALA A 25 2.84 4.04 -5.75
C ALA A 25 3.07 4.84 -7.04
N ALA A 26 2.06 4.98 -7.89
CA ALA A 26 2.15 5.77 -9.13
C ALA A 26 2.39 7.26 -8.86
N HIS A 27 1.69 7.84 -7.88
CA HIS A 27 1.91 9.23 -7.47
C HIS A 27 3.32 9.44 -6.90
N ALA A 28 3.79 8.53 -6.04
CA ALA A 28 5.12 8.62 -5.47
C ALA A 28 6.22 8.48 -6.55
N TRP A 29 6.01 7.60 -7.53
CA TRP A 29 6.90 7.51 -8.70
C TRP A 29 6.96 8.85 -9.44
N ALA A 30 5.80 9.39 -9.83
CA ALA A 30 5.72 10.64 -10.59
C ALA A 30 6.40 11.81 -9.86
N TYR A 31 6.18 11.92 -8.54
CA TYR A 31 6.82 12.94 -7.70
C TYR A 31 8.35 12.80 -7.69
N LEU A 32 8.88 11.58 -7.47
CA LEU A 32 10.33 11.36 -7.43
C LEU A 32 10.98 11.52 -8.82
N SER A 33 10.29 11.10 -9.89
CA SER A 33 10.76 11.32 -11.26
C SER A 33 10.83 12.80 -11.61
N ALA A 34 9.85 13.61 -11.17
CA ALA A 34 9.88 15.06 -11.39
C ALA A 34 11.03 15.78 -10.65
N LEU A 35 11.65 15.11 -9.66
CA LEU A 35 12.82 15.59 -8.93
C LEU A 35 14.13 14.96 -9.43
N ASP A 36 14.12 14.33 -10.62
CA ASP A 36 15.27 13.66 -11.22
C ASP A 36 15.94 12.60 -10.33
N VAL A 37 15.17 11.99 -9.42
CA VAL A 37 15.67 10.91 -8.58
C VAL A 37 16.01 9.70 -9.47
N PRO A 38 17.21 9.10 -9.34
CA PRO A 38 17.58 7.94 -10.14
C PRO A 38 16.56 6.81 -10.01
N GLN A 39 16.19 6.21 -11.15
CA GLN A 39 15.20 5.14 -11.21
C GLN A 39 15.51 3.96 -10.24
N SER A 40 16.80 3.61 -10.08
CA SER A 40 17.25 2.57 -9.14
C SER A 40 16.92 2.91 -7.68
N THR A 41 16.98 4.19 -7.31
CA THR A 41 16.59 4.69 -5.98
C THR A 41 15.07 4.66 -5.82
N ILE A 42 14.31 5.10 -6.83
CA ILE A 42 12.84 5.05 -6.81
C ILE A 42 12.36 3.61 -6.61
N LEU A 43 12.89 2.67 -7.40
CA LEU A 43 12.57 1.24 -7.29
C LEU A 43 12.90 0.68 -5.90
N ARG A 44 14.05 1.03 -5.33
CA ARG A 44 14.44 0.60 -3.98
C ARG A 44 13.46 1.10 -2.92
N VAL A 45 13.11 2.38 -2.97
CA VAL A 45 12.19 3.00 -1.99
C VAL A 45 10.79 2.40 -2.12
N LEU A 46 10.23 2.35 -3.33
CA LEU A 46 8.85 1.87 -3.54
C LEU A 46 8.68 0.36 -3.35
N SER A 47 9.72 -0.44 -3.62
CA SER A 47 9.70 -1.89 -3.30
C SER A 47 9.82 -2.16 -1.80
N SER A 48 10.53 -1.31 -1.06
CA SER A 48 10.66 -1.44 0.40
C SER A 48 9.43 -0.99 1.18
N THR A 49 8.69 0.01 0.67
CA THR A 49 7.45 0.50 1.30
C THR A 49 6.26 -0.44 1.10
N GLY A 50 6.26 -1.25 0.02
CA GLY A 50 5.29 -2.32 -0.19
C GLY A 50 5.26 -3.37 0.94
N ARG A 51 6.39 -3.60 1.63
CA ARG A 51 6.46 -4.50 2.80
C ARG A 51 5.73 -3.98 4.04
N ARG A 52 5.49 -2.66 4.16
CA ARG A 52 4.83 -2.08 5.36
C ARG A 52 3.31 -2.23 5.35
N ARG A 53 2.67 -2.49 4.20
CA ARG A 53 1.19 -2.50 4.10
C ARG A 53 0.56 -3.89 4.02
N ALA A 54 1.25 -4.95 4.44
CA ALA A 54 0.63 -6.28 4.45
C ALA A 54 -0.28 -6.49 5.66
N SER A 55 -0.01 -5.91 6.85
CA SER A 55 -0.79 -6.22 8.07
C SER A 55 -0.60 -5.26 9.26
N ASP A 56 -0.38 -3.96 9.08
CA ASP A 56 -0.17 -3.07 10.25
C ASP A 56 -1.44 -2.35 10.72
N PRO A 57 -2.06 -2.81 11.81
CA PRO A 57 -2.49 -1.98 12.94
C PRO A 57 -1.29 -1.50 13.78
N GLN A 58 -0.05 -1.81 13.38
CA GLN A 58 1.06 -1.97 14.30
C GLN A 58 2.28 -1.05 14.09
N ALA A 59 2.03 0.25 14.05
CA ALA A 59 2.78 1.12 14.97
C ALA A 59 2.56 0.69 16.46
N ALA A 60 1.50 -0.06 16.75
CA ALA A 60 1.07 -0.59 18.04
C ALA A 60 1.91 -1.72 18.70
N ARG A 61 3.15 -2.02 18.28
CA ARG A 61 4.08 -2.91 19.05
C ARG A 61 5.45 -2.30 19.30
N GLN A 62 5.68 -1.02 18.97
CA GLN A 62 6.95 -0.36 19.34
C GLN A 62 7.02 0.07 20.81
N VAL A 63 6.05 -0.27 21.65
CA VAL A 63 6.08 0.01 23.08
C VAL A 63 5.84 -1.30 23.82
N THR A 64 6.81 -1.72 24.63
CA THR A 64 6.82 -2.87 25.55
C THR A 64 7.71 -4.03 25.08
N THR A 65 9.02 -3.90 25.25
CA THR A 65 9.74 -4.41 26.44
C THR A 65 11.24 -4.19 26.20
N GLY A 66 11.88 -3.53 27.17
CA GLY A 66 13.32 -3.29 27.21
C GLY A 66 14.11 -4.43 27.83
#